data_AF-A0A699VI91-F1
#
_entry.id   AF-A0A699VI91-F1
#
_cell.length_a   1.000
_cell.length_b   1.000
_cell.length_c   1.000
_cell.angle_alpha   90.00
_cell.angle_beta   90.00
_cell.angle_gamma   90.00
#
_symmetry.space_group_name_H-M   'P 1'
#
loop_
_entity.id
_entity.type
_entity.pdbx_description
1 polymer ?
#
loop_
_entity_poly.entity_id
_entity_poly.type
_entity_poly.pdbx_seq_one_letter_code
_entity_poly.pdbx_strand_id
1 'polypeptide(L)'
;MTLELADRSISRPVRVAEHVYVKVGSFHFPADFVVVDFDVDPRVPLILEISFLKTGSALIDVFEGELTLRVGKEANTFNLDQTLRYSANYSDMTAK
;
A
#
# COMPACT_ATOMS: atom_id res chain seq x y z
N MET A 1 -20.99 7.22 -0.88
CA MET A 1 -20.32 6.28 0.05
C MET A 1 -19.50 7.07 1.06
N THR A 2 -19.24 6.53 2.24
CA THR A 2 -18.36 7.10 3.27
C THR A 2 -17.44 5.99 3.76
N LEU A 3 -16.18 6.32 4.02
CA LEU A 3 -15.18 5.40 4.54
C LEU A 3 -14.87 5.74 5.99
N GLU A 4 -14.72 4.73 6.84
CA GLU A 4 -14.13 4.87 8.17
C GLU A 4 -12.66 4.43 8.08
N LEU A 5 -11.74 5.35 8.37
CA LEU A 5 -10.30 5.09 8.32
C LEU A 5 -9.82 4.42 9.60
N ALA A 6 -8.56 3.95 9.63
CA ALA A 6 -7.98 3.26 10.78
C ALA A 6 -7.92 4.13 12.06
N ASP A 7 -7.85 5.45 11.90
CA ASP A 7 -7.92 6.45 12.98
C ASP A 7 -9.37 6.77 13.40
N ARG A 8 -10.36 6.07 12.84
CA ARG A 8 -11.81 6.26 13.03
C ARG A 8 -12.35 7.57 12.47
N SER A 9 -11.55 8.31 11.69
CA SER A 9 -12.06 9.45 10.95
C SER A 9 -12.98 8.97 9.82
N ILE A 10 -14.02 9.75 9.55
CA ILE A 10 -14.96 9.47 8.45
C ILE A 10 -14.57 10.35 7.28
N SER A 11 -14.26 9.73 6.14
CA SER A 11 -13.92 10.45 4.92
C SER A 11 -14.88 10.16 3.78
N ARG A 12 -15.02 11.14 2.89
CA ARG A 12 -15.80 11.06 1.66
C ARG A 12 -14.83 10.92 0.49
N PRO A 13 -14.91 9.84 -0.29
CA PRO A 13 -14.04 9.70 -1.43
C PRO A 13 -14.36 10.71 -2.51
N VAL A 14 -13.30 11.17 -3.17
CA VAL A 14 -13.35 12.09 -4.32
C VAL A 14 -13.72 11.31 -5.58
N ARG A 15 -13.12 10.12 -5.73
CA ARG A 15 -13.24 9.32 -6.94
C ARG A 15 -13.01 7.84 -6.66
N VAL A 16 -13.58 6.99 -7.50
CA VAL A 16 -13.18 5.59 -7.63
C VAL A 16 -12.42 5.44 -8.96
N ALA A 17 -11.22 4.89 -8.90
CA ALA A 17 -10.41 4.55 -10.05
C ALA A 17 -10.52 3.05 -10.30
N GLU A 18 -11.31 2.68 -11.30
CA GLU A 18 -11.57 1.28 -11.64
C GLU A 18 -10.62 0.79 -12.74
N HIS A 19 -10.34 -0.51 -12.75
CA HIS A 19 -9.54 -1.20 -13.76
C HIS A 19 -8.11 -0.65 -13.90
N VAL A 20 -7.49 -0.29 -12.78
CA VAL A 20 -6.12 0.23 -12.76
C VAL A 20 -5.12 -0.92 -12.66
N TYR A 21 -4.08 -0.89 -13.49
CA TYR A 21 -2.96 -1.81 -13.36
C TYR A 21 -1.87 -1.21 -12.47
N VAL A 22 -1.57 -1.91 -11.38
CA VAL A 22 -0.52 -1.54 -10.43
C VAL A 22 0.72 -2.36 -10.74
N LYS A 23 1.83 -1.68 -11.01
CA LYS A 23 3.12 -2.34 -11.18
C LYS A 23 3.79 -2.54 -9.83
N VAL A 24 4.09 -3.79 -9.48
CA VAL A 24 4.84 -4.16 -8.27
C VAL A 24 6.03 -5.04 -8.68
N GLY A 25 7.23 -4.48 -8.63
CA GLY A 25 8.41 -5.11 -9.23
C GLY A 25 8.23 -5.31 -10.73
N SER A 26 8.25 -6.56 -11.18
CA SER A 26 7.99 -6.97 -12.57
C SER A 26 6.51 -7.24 -12.87
N PHE A 27 5.66 -7.39 -11.85
CA PHE A 27 4.27 -7.82 -12.02
C PHE A 27 3.31 -6.64 -12.21
N HIS A 28 2.19 -6.90 -12.87
CA HIS A 28 1.08 -5.97 -13.02
C HIS A 28 -0.19 -6.62 -12.47
N PHE A 29 -0.81 -5.98 -11.47
CA PHE A 29 -2.03 -6.46 -10.85
C PHE A 29 -3.19 -5.52 -11.18
N PRO A 30 -4.34 -6.03 -11.64
CA PRO A 30 -5.54 -5.22 -11.71
C PRO A 30 -6.04 -4.92 -10.29
N ALA A 31 -6.39 -3.67 -10.04
CA ALA A 31 -6.93 -3.20 -8.77
C ALA A 31 -7.84 -2.00 -8.99
N ASP A 32 -8.87 -1.91 -8.17
CA ASP A 32 -9.70 -0.71 -8.06
C ASP A 32 -9.26 0.06 -6.81
N PHE A 33 -9.28 1.39 -6.91
CA PHE A 33 -8.89 2.26 -5.81
C PHE A 33 -9.98 3.26 -5.47
N VAL A 34 -10.16 3.50 -4.19
CA VAL A 34 -10.94 4.63 -3.70
C VAL A 34 -9.98 5.76 -3.37
N VAL A 35 -10.12 6.88 -4.06
CA VAL A 35 -9.30 8.08 -3.86
C VAL A 35 -10.00 9.01 -2.89
N VAL A 36 -9.30 9.38 -1.84
CA VAL A 36 -9.79 10.25 -0.76
C VAL A 36 -8.92 11.50 -0.71
N ASP A 37 -9.55 12.67 -0.61
CA ASP A 37 -8.85 13.92 -0.32
C ASP A 37 -8.57 13.96 1.18
N PHE A 38 -7.30 14.04 1.55
CA PHE A 38 -6.87 13.93 2.94
C PHE A 38 -5.73 14.92 3.17
N ASP A 39 -5.88 15.74 4.21
CA ASP A 39 -5.00 16.87 4.49
C ASP A 39 -3.73 16.43 5.24
N VAL A 40 -3.11 15.35 4.79
CA VAL A 40 -2.20 14.58 5.64
C VAL A 40 -0.86 14.32 4.98
N ASP A 41 0.14 14.62 5.79
CA ASP A 41 1.46 14.02 5.86
C ASP A 41 1.82 13.08 4.70
N PRO A 42 2.79 13.44 3.83
CA PRO A 42 3.21 12.59 2.72
C PRO A 42 3.75 11.21 3.16
N ARG A 43 3.88 10.98 4.47
CA ARG A 43 4.15 9.68 5.09
C ARG A 43 2.95 8.72 5.13
N VAL A 44 1.74 9.11 4.74
CA VAL A 44 0.59 8.18 4.73
C VAL A 44 0.89 7.02 3.76
N PRO A 45 1.03 5.78 4.27
CA PRO A 45 1.41 4.67 3.43
C PRO A 45 0.26 4.31 2.48
N LEU A 46 0.62 3.85 1.28
CA LEU A 46 -0.31 3.16 0.39
C LEU A 46 -0.89 1.95 1.14
N ILE A 47 -2.19 1.99 1.43
CA ILE A 47 -2.89 0.89 2.10
C ILE A 47 -3.26 -0.12 1.04
N LEU A 48 -2.58 -1.27 1.05
CA LEU A 48 -2.96 -2.41 0.23
C LEU A 48 -4.00 -3.22 0.98
N GLU A 49 -5.22 -3.25 0.43
CA GLU A 49 -6.29 -4.05 1.00
C GLU A 49 -6.04 -5.55 0.84
N ILE A 50 -6.71 -6.35 1.68
CA ILE A 50 -6.66 -7.82 1.63
C ILE A 50 -7.08 -8.34 0.24
N SER A 51 -8.01 -7.65 -0.43
CA SER A 51 -8.43 -7.94 -1.80
C SER A 51 -7.23 -7.93 -2.76
N PHE A 52 -6.39 -6.90 -2.70
CA PHE A 52 -5.18 -6.80 -3.51
C PHE A 52 -4.17 -7.91 -3.18
N LEU A 53 -3.94 -8.17 -1.89
CA LEU A 53 -3.03 -9.22 -1.44
C LEU A 53 -3.47 -10.62 -1.92
N LYS A 54 -4.78 -10.87 -2.00
CA LYS A 54 -5.33 -12.10 -2.58
C LYS A 54 -5.02 -12.22 -4.07
N THR A 55 -5.17 -11.15 -4.84
CA THR A 55 -4.85 -11.14 -6.27
C THR A 55 -3.39 -11.53 -6.53
N GLY A 56 -2.48 -11.02 -5.70
CA GLY A 56 -1.06 -11.35 -5.77
C GLY A 56 -0.64 -12.63 -5.06
N SER A 57 -1.58 -13.47 -4.60
CA SER A 57 -1.30 -14.68 -3.79
C SER A 57 -0.23 -14.42 -2.72
N ALA A 58 -0.42 -13.32 -1.97
CA ALA A 58 0.59 -12.80 -1.07
C ALA A 58 0.92 -13.79 0.06
N LEU A 59 2.22 -13.92 0.34
CA LEU A 59 2.74 -14.58 1.54
C LEU A 59 3.45 -13.53 2.38
N ILE A 60 3.03 -13.41 3.63
CA ILE A 60 3.61 -12.46 4.59
C ILE A 60 4.35 -13.28 5.64
N ASP A 61 5.68 -13.16 5.66
CA ASP A 61 6.50 -13.64 6.77
C ASP A 61 6.63 -12.50 7.77
N VAL A 62 5.92 -12.62 8.89
CA VAL A 62 5.90 -11.60 9.93
C VAL A 62 7.21 -11.59 10.73
N PHE A 63 7.87 -12.74 10.86
CA PHE A 63 9.08 -12.86 11.66
C PHE A 63 10.28 -12.26 10.92
N GLU A 64 10.42 -12.58 9.63
CA GLU A 64 11.50 -12.04 8.78
C GLU A 64 11.14 -10.66 8.18
N GLY A 65 9.90 -10.18 8.37
CA GLY A 65 9.46 -8.89 7.83
C GLY A 65 9.41 -8.87 6.31
N GLU A 66 8.94 -9.94 5.68
CA GLU A 66 8.93 -10.08 4.22
C GLU A 66 7.52 -10.19 3.64
N LEU A 67 7.30 -9.51 2.51
CA LEU A 67 6.12 -9.66 1.67
C LEU A 67 6.52 -10.30 0.35
N THR A 68 5.96 -11.47 0.05
CA THR A 68 6.13 -12.15 -1.25
C THR A 68 4.85 -12.12 -2.05
N LEU A 69 4.89 -11.57 -3.27
CA LEU A 69 3.79 -11.65 -4.24
C LEU A 69 4.11 -12.68 -5.31
N ARG A 70 3.11 -13.46 -5.74
CA ARG A 70 3.26 -14.58 -6.67
C ARG A 70 2.31 -14.46 -7.86
N VAL A 71 2.82 -14.76 -9.05
CA VAL A 71 2.04 -14.87 -10.29
C VAL A 71 2.45 -16.17 -10.99
N GLY A 72 1.56 -17.16 -10.98
CA GLY A 72 1.88 -18.49 -11.51
C GLY A 72 3.04 -19.14 -10.74
N LYS A 73 4.18 -19.36 -11.42
CA LYS A 73 5.40 -19.92 -10.82
C LYS A 73 6.42 -18.85 -10.41
N GLU A 74 6.18 -17.60 -10.76
CA GLU A 74 7.08 -16.48 -10.46
C GLU A 74 6.70 -15.84 -9.12
N ALA A 75 7.71 -15.35 -8.40
CA ALA A 75 7.54 -14.70 -7.10
C ALA A 75 8.52 -13.55 -6.94
N ASN A 76 8.05 -12.45 -6.34
CA ASN A 76 8.87 -11.32 -5.94
C ASN A 76 8.73 -11.12 -4.42
N THR A 77 9.86 -11.10 -3.71
CA THR A 77 9.93 -10.90 -2.26
C THR A 77 10.48 -9.52 -1.95
N PHE A 78 9.82 -8.82 -1.02
CA PHE A 78 10.15 -7.47 -0.59
C PHE A 78 10.41 -7.47 0.91
N ASN A 79 11.53 -6.87 1.32
CA ASN A 79 11.84 -6.66 2.72
C ASN A 79 11.11 -5.40 3.24
N LEU A 80 10.27 -5.56 4.25
CA LEU A 80 9.44 -4.50 4.81
C LEU A 80 10.26 -3.56 5.70
N ASP A 81 11.31 -4.04 6.36
CA ASP A 81 12.17 -3.25 7.24
C ASP A 81 12.96 -2.17 6.48
N GLN A 82 13.39 -2.46 5.24
CA GLN A 82 14.03 -1.47 4.37
C GLN A 82 13.06 -0.41 3.86
N THR A 83 11.76 -0.73 3.77
CA THR A 83 10.72 0.15 3.21
C THR A 83 10.25 1.19 4.24
N LEU A 84 10.31 0.86 5.53
CA LEU A 84 10.03 1.80 6.63
C LEU A 84 11.02 2.97 6.69
N ARG A 85 12.19 2.90 6.03
CA ARG A 85 13.16 4.02 5.99
C ARG A 85 12.65 5.27 5.26
N TYR A 86 11.63 5.15 4.40
CA TYR A 86 10.99 6.32 3.79
C TYR A 86 10.20 7.16 4.82
N SER A 87 9.73 6.58 5.93
CA SER A 87 9.09 7.35 7.00
C SER A 87 10.10 8.07 7.90
N ALA A 88 11.30 7.51 8.05
CA ALA A 88 12.37 8.03 8.91
C ALA A 88 13.12 9.24 8.31
N ASN A 89 13.24 9.35 6.98
CA ASN A 89 13.98 10.45 6.35
C ASN A 89 13.22 11.79 6.35
N TYR A 90 11.93 11.81 6.67
CA TYR A 90 11.15 13.07 6.75
C TYR A 90 11.43 13.87 8.03
N SER A 91 11.74 13.20 9.15
CA SER A 91 12.00 13.89 10.42
C SER A 91 13.23 14.81 10.36
N ASP A 92 14.18 14.54 9.47
CA ASP A 92 15.40 15.34 9.28
C ASP A 92 15.19 16.58 8.36
N MET A 93 14.11 16.60 7.57
CA MET A 93 13.74 17.75 6.71
C MET A 93 12.92 18.81 7.45
N THR A 94 12.23 18.44 8.54
CA THR A 94 11.39 19.35 9.35
C THR A 94 12.13 20.01 10.52
N ALA A 95 13.42 19.76 10.70
CA ALA A 95 14.23 20.28 11.80
C ALA A 95 15.03 21.55 11.44
N LYS A 96 14.53 22.40 10.52
CA LYS A 96 15.21 23.63 10.11
C LYS A 96 14.34 24.87 10.22
#